data_AF-R5MW30-F1
#
_entry.id   AF-R5MW30-F1
#
_cell.length_a   1.000
_cell.length_b   1.000
_cell.length_c   1.000
_cell.angle_alpha   90.00
_cell.angle_beta   90.00
_cell.angle_gamma   90.00
#
_symmetry.space_group_name_H-M   'P 1'
#
loop_
_entity.id
_entity.type
_entity.pdbx_description
1 polymer ?
#
loop_
_entity_poly.entity_id
_entity_poly.type
_entity_poly.pdbx_seq_one_letter_code
_entity_poly.pdbx_strand_id
1 'polypeptide(L)'
;MKISQFALANFVFYSIIDKGGSKMKKICNLLIALVLLFVPIVCLADSDKKAADVYIFYGKGCPHCEEFFTWVKSLSSDEKSKFNLVKYETWYNTTNSNALAKVAEHFNDSDYGVPYIIIGNTRYSGFGETNKDQILAAINDYYNLDERANLIEELNLEVVADAPEKVEKTKTAVVIVVVLAICVGASVLIYMVSKSEE
;
A
#
# COMPACT_ATOMS: atom_id res chain seq x y z
N MET A 1 9.17 22.13 1.42
CA MET A 1 10.11 22.10 2.56
C MET A 1 9.48 21.28 3.68
N LYS A 2 9.66 19.96 3.67
CA LYS A 2 9.15 19.06 4.72
C LYS A 2 10.12 19.17 5.89
N ILE A 3 9.87 20.08 6.82
CA ILE A 3 10.47 19.99 8.15
C ILE A 3 9.92 18.67 8.72
N SER A 4 10.78 17.66 8.85
CA SER A 4 10.35 16.35 9.32
C SER A 4 9.70 16.52 10.69
N GLN A 5 8.53 15.91 10.90
CA GLN A 5 7.83 16.01 12.18
C GLN A 5 8.69 15.56 13.37
N PHE A 6 9.76 14.79 13.10
CA PHE A 6 10.82 14.44 14.04
C PHE A 6 11.55 15.66 14.63
N ALA A 7 11.77 16.74 13.88
CA ALA A 7 12.50 17.91 14.37
C ALA A 7 11.73 18.70 15.45
N LEU A 8 10.40 18.82 15.28
CA LEU A 8 9.53 19.51 16.24
C LEU A 8 9.34 18.69 17.52
N ALA A 9 9.22 17.37 17.41
CA ALA A 9 9.14 16.48 18.56
C ALA A 9 10.42 16.54 19.42
N ASN A 10 11.59 16.57 18.79
CA ASN A 10 12.87 16.71 19.49
C ASN A 10 13.00 18.04 20.25
N PHE A 11 12.51 19.15 19.69
CA PHE A 11 12.65 20.47 20.30
C PHE A 11 11.78 20.66 21.55
N VAL A 12 10.54 20.16 21.50
CA VAL A 12 9.61 20.23 22.64
C VAL A 12 10.10 19.37 23.81
N PHE A 13 10.64 18.18 23.53
CA PHE A 13 11.19 17.29 24.56
C PHE A 13 12.45 17.87 25.23
N TYR A 14 13.34 18.51 24.47
CA TYR A 14 14.58 19.09 25.02
C TYR A 14 14.31 20.20 26.04
N SER A 15 13.23 20.96 25.83
CA SER A 15 12.83 22.07 26.70
C SER A 15 12.29 21.61 28.07
N ILE A 16 11.83 20.36 28.19
CA ILE A 16 11.29 19.78 29.43
C ILE A 16 12.43 19.26 30.33
N ILE A 17 13.53 18.78 29.74
CA ILE A 17 14.67 18.18 30.46
C ILE A 17 15.43 19.20 31.33
N ASP A 18 15.46 20.48 30.92
CA ASP A 18 16.36 21.46 31.54
C ASP A 18 15.94 21.85 32.98
N LYS A 19 14.64 21.75 33.30
CA LYS A 19 14.07 22.18 34.59
C LYS A 19 14.18 21.16 35.75
N GLY A 20 14.71 19.96 35.52
CA GLY A 20 14.71 18.87 36.53
C GLY A 20 16.03 18.69 37.31
N GLY A 21 15.94 18.20 38.55
CA GLY A 21 17.10 17.82 39.40
C GLY A 21 17.91 16.61 38.88
N SER A 22 19.15 16.44 39.39
CA SER A 22 20.16 15.50 38.87
C SER A 22 19.72 14.02 38.78
N LYS A 23 18.86 13.55 39.69
CA LYS A 23 18.30 12.17 39.66
C LYS A 23 17.22 11.99 38.60
N MET A 24 16.36 13.00 38.43
CA MET A 24 15.26 13.03 37.46
C MET A 24 15.78 13.12 36.01
N LYS A 25 16.89 13.82 35.79
CA LYS A 25 17.59 13.86 34.48
C LYS A 25 18.10 12.47 34.04
N LYS A 26 18.54 11.61 34.98
CA LYS A 26 19.02 10.25 34.67
C LYS A 26 17.89 9.29 34.30
N ILE A 27 16.75 9.39 34.99
CA ILE A 27 15.56 8.59 34.69
C ILE A 27 14.95 9.00 33.34
N CYS A 28 14.85 10.31 33.08
CA CYS A 28 14.42 10.80 31.76
C CYS A 28 15.37 10.37 30.63
N ASN A 29 16.69 10.47 30.82
CA ASN A 29 17.65 9.99 29.82
C ASN A 29 17.55 8.47 29.56
N LEU A 30 17.25 7.67 30.59
CA LEU A 30 17.08 6.21 30.45
C LEU A 30 15.79 5.87 29.67
N LEU A 31 14.68 6.55 29.97
CA LEU A 31 13.41 6.37 29.26
C LEU A 31 13.50 6.83 27.79
N ILE A 32 14.18 7.95 27.54
CA ILE A 32 14.44 8.44 26.17
C ILE A 32 15.33 7.46 25.41
N ALA A 33 16.38 6.93 26.03
CA ALA A 33 17.25 5.93 25.41
C ALA A 33 16.47 4.65 25.06
N LEU A 34 15.55 4.21 25.92
CA LEU A 34 14.70 3.03 25.67
C LEU A 34 13.75 3.27 24.48
N VAL A 35 13.08 4.43 24.43
CA VAL A 35 12.21 4.79 23.29
C VAL A 35 13.01 4.88 22.00
N LEU A 36 14.20 5.51 22.01
CA LEU A 36 15.10 5.59 20.86
C LEU A 36 15.61 4.22 20.39
N LEU A 37 15.66 3.22 21.27
CA LEU A 37 16.07 1.86 20.93
C LEU A 37 14.94 1.04 20.29
N PHE A 38 13.68 1.35 20.63
CA PHE A 38 12.51 0.71 20.05
C PHE A 38 12.05 1.36 18.72
N VAL A 39 12.26 2.66 18.51
CA VAL A 39 11.87 3.39 17.28
C VAL A 39 12.42 2.75 15.98
N PRO A 40 13.70 2.33 15.90
CA PRO A 40 14.22 1.68 14.70
C PRO A 40 13.47 0.38 14.35
N ILE A 41 13.09 -0.39 15.37
CA ILE A 41 12.41 -1.69 15.22
C ILE A 41 11.03 -1.52 14.58
N VAL A 42 10.32 -0.42 14.88
CA VAL A 42 8.99 -0.13 14.31
C VAL A 42 9.09 0.42 12.88
N CYS A 43 10.20 1.06 12.52
CA CYS A 43 10.40 1.67 11.20
C CYS A 43 11.01 0.72 10.15
N LEU A 44 11.67 -0.37 10.58
CA LEU A 44 12.38 -1.30 9.69
C LEU A 44 11.48 -2.33 8.98
N ALA A 45 10.18 -2.38 9.27
CA ALA A 45 9.30 -3.45 8.81
C ALA A 45 8.51 -3.18 7.52
N ASP A 46 8.56 -1.97 6.94
CA ASP A 46 8.07 -1.77 5.58
C ASP A 46 9.21 -2.12 4.62
N SER A 47 9.23 -3.36 4.11
CA SER A 47 9.97 -3.64 2.88
C SER A 47 9.43 -2.70 1.81
N ASP A 48 10.28 -1.86 1.22
CA ASP A 48 9.99 -0.96 0.08
C ASP A 48 9.64 -1.73 -1.21
N LYS A 49 8.98 -2.89 -1.08
CA LYS A 49 8.58 -3.75 -2.18
C LYS A 49 7.46 -3.03 -2.94
N LYS A 50 7.78 -2.55 -4.14
CA LYS A 50 6.84 -1.88 -5.03
C LYS A 50 5.61 -2.77 -5.24
N ALA A 51 4.42 -2.17 -5.21
CA ALA A 51 3.19 -2.86 -5.58
C ALA A 51 3.30 -3.46 -7.01
N ALA A 52 2.69 -4.61 -7.22
CA ALA A 52 2.60 -5.26 -8.52
C ALA A 52 1.57 -4.56 -9.40
N ASP A 53 1.90 -4.24 -10.64
CA ASP A 53 0.91 -3.69 -11.57
C ASP A 53 0.08 -4.85 -12.15
N VAL A 54 -1.23 -4.82 -11.88
CA VAL A 54 -2.22 -5.77 -12.39
C VAL A 54 -3.05 -5.03 -13.42
N TYR A 55 -3.04 -5.53 -14.66
CA TYR A 55 -3.75 -4.89 -15.76
C TYR A 55 -5.09 -5.60 -15.98
N ILE A 56 -6.13 -4.82 -16.26
CA ILE A 56 -7.45 -5.34 -16.62
C ILE A 56 -8.00 -4.59 -17.83
N PHE A 57 -8.27 -5.34 -18.89
CA PHE A 57 -9.12 -4.87 -19.98
C PHE A 57 -10.58 -5.15 -19.60
N TYR A 58 -11.42 -4.13 -19.66
CA TYR A 58 -12.80 -4.20 -19.18
C TYR A 58 -13.77 -3.51 -20.13
N GLY A 59 -15.06 -3.84 -20.01
CA GLY A 59 -16.14 -3.16 -20.73
C GLY A 59 -16.97 -2.30 -19.78
N LYS A 60 -17.23 -1.04 -20.14
CA LYS A 60 -18.12 -0.19 -19.33
C LYS A 60 -19.54 -0.75 -19.31
N GLY A 61 -20.02 -1.12 -18.11
CA GLY A 61 -21.31 -1.77 -17.91
C GLY A 61 -21.29 -3.30 -18.05
N CYS A 62 -20.10 -3.92 -18.16
CA CYS A 62 -19.96 -5.38 -18.14
C CYS A 62 -20.18 -5.93 -16.72
N PRO A 63 -21.18 -6.83 -16.50
CA PRO A 63 -21.47 -7.37 -15.17
C PRO A 63 -20.27 -8.05 -14.50
N HIS A 64 -19.54 -8.90 -15.22
CA HIS A 64 -18.38 -9.61 -14.68
C HIS A 64 -17.18 -8.69 -14.38
N CYS A 65 -17.05 -7.56 -15.09
CA CYS A 65 -16.04 -6.55 -14.75
C CYS A 65 -16.38 -5.86 -13.42
N GLU A 66 -17.66 -5.52 -13.22
CA GLU A 66 -18.12 -4.90 -11.97
C GLU A 66 -18.03 -5.86 -10.78
N GLU A 67 -18.29 -7.16 -10.98
CA GLU A 67 -18.03 -8.21 -9.99
C GLU A 67 -16.56 -8.25 -9.58
N PHE A 68 -15.63 -8.19 -10.55
CA PHE A 68 -14.20 -8.12 -10.28
C PHE A 68 -13.83 -6.88 -9.48
N PHE A 69 -14.31 -5.69 -9.87
CA PHE A 69 -14.04 -4.45 -9.14
C PHE A 69 -14.62 -4.47 -7.73
N THR A 70 -15.80 -5.07 -7.54
CA THR A 70 -16.42 -5.24 -6.22
C THR A 70 -15.60 -6.19 -5.35
N TRP A 71 -15.11 -7.30 -5.92
CA TRP A 71 -14.20 -8.20 -5.22
C TRP A 71 -12.90 -7.52 -4.83
N VAL A 72 -12.24 -6.78 -5.73
CA VAL A 72 -11.05 -5.99 -5.42
C VAL A 72 -11.32 -5.01 -4.28
N LYS A 73 -12.48 -4.34 -4.28
CA LYS A 73 -12.92 -3.44 -3.19
C LYS A 73 -13.19 -4.18 -1.88
N SER A 74 -13.50 -5.47 -1.91
CA SER A 74 -13.72 -6.28 -0.71
C SER A 74 -12.43 -6.80 -0.06
N LEU A 75 -11.30 -6.83 -0.79
CA LEU A 75 -10.02 -7.27 -0.27
C LEU A 75 -9.56 -6.42 0.93
N SER A 76 -8.78 -7.03 1.82
CA SER A 76 -8.17 -6.36 2.97
C SER A 76 -7.21 -5.25 2.53
N SER A 77 -6.91 -4.32 3.42
CA SER A 77 -5.92 -3.26 3.17
C SER A 77 -4.53 -3.83 2.84
N ASP A 78 -4.15 -4.93 3.48
CA ASP A 78 -2.87 -5.59 3.25
C ASP A 78 -2.80 -6.22 1.87
N GLU A 79 -3.87 -6.89 1.43
CA GLU A 79 -3.97 -7.44 0.07
C GLU A 79 -3.97 -6.34 -1.00
N LYS A 80 -4.76 -5.27 -0.81
CA LYS A 80 -4.79 -4.13 -1.73
C LYS A 80 -3.45 -3.41 -1.81
N SER A 81 -2.65 -3.41 -0.75
CA SER A 81 -1.33 -2.77 -0.76
C SER A 81 -0.32 -3.48 -1.67
N LYS A 82 -0.57 -4.74 -2.03
CA LYS A 82 0.35 -5.56 -2.85
C LYS A 82 0.27 -5.22 -4.33
N PHE A 83 -0.79 -4.57 -4.82
CA PHE A 83 -0.96 -4.33 -6.24
C PHE A 83 -1.59 -2.98 -6.56
N ASN A 84 -1.26 -2.45 -7.74
CA ASN A 84 -1.98 -1.36 -8.39
C ASN A 84 -2.87 -1.97 -9.46
N LEU A 85 -4.15 -1.59 -9.48
CA LEU A 85 -5.05 -1.99 -10.55
C LEU A 85 -5.05 -0.94 -11.67
N VAL A 86 -4.59 -1.32 -12.85
CA VAL A 86 -4.56 -0.45 -14.04
C VAL A 86 -5.65 -0.93 -15.01
N LYS A 87 -6.62 -0.05 -15.28
CA LYS A 87 -7.82 -0.39 -16.04
C LYS A 87 -7.78 0.19 -17.45
N TYR A 88 -8.15 -0.62 -18.42
CA TYR A 88 -8.25 -0.28 -19.84
C TYR A 88 -9.66 -0.58 -20.35
N GLU A 89 -10.48 0.45 -20.52
CA GLU A 89 -11.83 0.27 -21.08
C GLU A 89 -11.71 -0.09 -22.55
N THR A 90 -12.42 -1.12 -23.06
CA THR A 90 -12.27 -1.62 -24.44
C THR A 90 -13.49 -1.44 -25.32
N TRP A 91 -14.70 -1.28 -24.76
CA TRP A 91 -15.91 -1.24 -25.59
C TRP A 91 -16.10 0.11 -26.28
N TYR A 92 -15.59 1.19 -25.68
CA TYR A 92 -15.70 2.56 -26.19
C TYR A 92 -14.33 3.21 -26.47
N ASN A 93 -13.24 2.45 -26.32
CA ASN A 93 -11.89 2.89 -26.65
C ASN A 93 -11.21 1.87 -27.58
N THR A 94 -11.11 2.24 -28.86
CA THR A 94 -10.54 1.40 -29.92
C THR A 94 -9.06 1.08 -29.69
N THR A 95 -8.28 2.00 -29.12
CA THR A 95 -6.85 1.76 -28.80
C THR A 95 -6.71 0.60 -27.82
N ASN A 96 -7.47 0.62 -26.74
CA ASN A 96 -7.47 -0.45 -25.75
C ASN A 96 -8.07 -1.75 -26.30
N SER A 97 -9.11 -1.67 -27.14
CA SER A 97 -9.67 -2.85 -27.82
C SER A 97 -8.64 -3.57 -28.71
N ASN A 98 -7.85 -2.79 -29.47
CA ASN A 98 -6.76 -3.32 -30.27
C ASN A 98 -5.64 -3.91 -29.40
N ALA A 99 -5.31 -3.28 -28.26
CA ALA A 99 -4.34 -3.82 -27.31
C ALA A 99 -4.82 -5.15 -26.70
N LEU A 100 -6.10 -5.28 -26.33
CA LEU A 100 -6.68 -6.53 -25.86
C LEU A 100 -6.53 -7.64 -26.91
N ALA A 101 -6.82 -7.36 -28.18
CA ALA A 101 -6.67 -8.34 -29.25
C ALA A 101 -5.22 -8.85 -29.38
N LYS A 102 -4.23 -7.95 -29.30
CA LYS A 102 -2.80 -8.33 -29.33
C LYS A 102 -2.40 -9.19 -28.13
N VAL A 103 -2.92 -8.88 -26.94
CA VAL A 103 -2.65 -9.71 -25.75
C VAL A 103 -3.28 -11.09 -25.91
N ALA A 104 -4.53 -11.17 -26.36
CA ALA A 104 -5.20 -12.44 -26.58
C ALA A 104 -4.47 -13.30 -27.62
N GLU A 105 -3.98 -12.67 -28.70
CA GLU A 105 -3.12 -13.32 -29.71
C GLU A 105 -1.82 -13.86 -29.08
N HIS A 106 -1.13 -13.07 -28.24
CA HIS A 106 0.08 -13.51 -27.54
C HIS A 106 -0.16 -14.78 -26.70
N PHE A 107 -1.33 -14.90 -26.07
CA PHE A 107 -1.72 -16.08 -25.29
C PHE A 107 -2.37 -17.20 -26.13
N ASN A 108 -2.51 -17.04 -27.45
CA ASN A 108 -3.22 -17.94 -28.36
C ASN A 108 -4.68 -18.21 -27.97
N ASP A 109 -5.37 -17.19 -27.48
CA ASP A 109 -6.76 -17.29 -27.06
C ASP A 109 -7.71 -17.10 -28.24
N SER A 110 -8.45 -18.14 -28.59
CA SER A 110 -9.47 -18.08 -29.65
C SER A 110 -10.82 -17.57 -29.18
N ASP A 111 -11.11 -17.68 -27.87
CA ASP A 111 -12.33 -17.19 -27.23
C ASP A 111 -11.94 -16.40 -25.98
N TYR A 112 -11.97 -15.08 -26.10
CA TYR A 112 -11.59 -14.15 -25.05
C TYR A 112 -12.65 -13.05 -24.89
N GLY A 113 -12.77 -12.57 -23.66
CA GLY A 113 -13.72 -11.52 -23.32
C GLY A 113 -13.25 -10.72 -22.13
N VAL A 114 -14.06 -9.75 -21.74
CA VAL A 114 -13.81 -8.93 -20.56
C VAL A 114 -14.57 -9.49 -19.34
N PRO A 115 -14.03 -9.37 -18.11
CA PRO A 115 -12.72 -8.81 -17.80
C PRO A 115 -11.57 -9.71 -18.26
N TYR A 116 -10.54 -9.12 -18.86
CA TYR A 116 -9.32 -9.82 -19.23
C TYR A 116 -8.19 -9.31 -18.34
N ILE A 117 -7.73 -10.14 -17.42
CA ILE A 117 -6.84 -9.77 -16.31
C ILE A 117 -5.45 -10.31 -16.62
N ILE A 118 -4.42 -9.47 -16.50
CA ILE A 118 -3.02 -9.81 -16.75
C ILE A 118 -2.21 -9.57 -15.48
N ILE A 119 -1.47 -10.60 -15.08
CA ILE A 119 -0.61 -10.60 -13.90
C ILE A 119 0.74 -11.20 -14.34
N GLY A 120 1.72 -10.33 -14.57
CA GLY A 120 2.99 -10.73 -15.20
C GLY A 120 2.75 -11.41 -16.54
N ASN A 121 3.21 -12.66 -16.66
CA ASN A 121 3.05 -13.48 -17.87
C ASN A 121 1.86 -14.47 -17.77
N THR A 122 0.92 -14.25 -16.84
CA THR A 122 -0.30 -15.04 -16.71
C THR A 122 -1.52 -14.18 -17.03
N ARG A 123 -2.57 -14.81 -17.58
CA ARG A 123 -3.83 -14.16 -17.90
C ARG A 123 -5.04 -14.93 -17.36
N TYR A 124 -6.13 -14.21 -17.11
CA TYR A 124 -7.45 -14.76 -16.82
C TYR A 124 -8.50 -14.05 -17.69
N SER A 125 -9.24 -14.82 -18.49
CA SER A 125 -10.40 -14.31 -19.24
C SER A 125 -11.67 -14.64 -18.47
N GLY A 126 -12.39 -13.61 -18.05
CA GLY A 126 -13.56 -13.71 -17.18
C GLY A 126 -13.22 -13.68 -15.69
N PHE A 127 -14.25 -13.43 -14.88
CA PHE A 127 -14.15 -13.40 -13.43
C PHE A 127 -15.41 -13.99 -12.79
N GLY A 128 -15.25 -14.74 -11.71
CA GLY A 128 -16.34 -15.29 -10.92
C GLY A 128 -15.84 -15.98 -9.64
N GLU A 129 -16.75 -16.52 -8.84
CA GLU A 129 -16.39 -17.17 -7.56
C GLU A 129 -15.34 -18.28 -7.70
N THR A 130 -15.34 -19.00 -8.83
CA THR A 130 -14.46 -20.15 -9.05
C THR A 130 -12.99 -19.81 -9.27
N ASN A 131 -12.66 -18.56 -9.64
CA ASN A 131 -11.28 -18.16 -9.96
C ASN A 131 -10.70 -17.06 -9.06
N LYS A 132 -11.46 -16.57 -8.07
CA LYS A 132 -11.01 -15.55 -7.09
C LYS A 132 -9.70 -15.93 -6.42
N ASP A 133 -9.64 -17.14 -5.85
CA ASP A 133 -8.47 -17.60 -5.10
C ASP A 133 -7.26 -17.78 -6.01
N GLN A 134 -7.48 -18.20 -7.26
CA GLN A 134 -6.41 -18.34 -8.26
C GLN A 134 -5.83 -16.99 -8.64
N ILE A 135 -6.68 -15.98 -8.89
CA ILE A 135 -6.25 -14.63 -9.22
C ILE A 135 -5.49 -14.02 -8.03
N LEU A 136 -6.00 -14.16 -6.80
CA LEU A 136 -5.32 -13.66 -5.61
C LEU A 136 -3.96 -14.32 -5.39
N ALA A 137 -3.88 -15.64 -5.58
CA ALA A 137 -2.62 -16.38 -5.51
C ALA A 137 -1.62 -15.86 -6.55
N ALA A 138 -2.04 -15.70 -7.81
CA ALA A 138 -1.19 -15.14 -8.87
C ALA A 138 -0.70 -13.72 -8.55
N ILE A 139 -1.55 -12.86 -7.98
CA ILE A 139 -1.13 -11.52 -7.51
C ILE A 139 -0.06 -11.64 -6.42
N ASN A 140 -0.25 -12.54 -5.44
CA ASN A 140 0.71 -12.73 -4.36
C ASN A 140 2.05 -13.27 -4.86
N ASP A 141 2.02 -14.26 -5.75
CA ASP A 141 3.23 -14.85 -6.33
C ASP A 141 3.99 -13.81 -7.15
N TYR A 142 3.28 -13.07 -8.01
CA TYR A 142 3.86 -12.01 -8.83
C TYR A 142 4.39 -10.83 -8.00
N TYR A 143 3.66 -10.42 -6.95
CA TYR A 143 4.15 -9.46 -5.96
C TYR A 143 5.43 -9.95 -5.30
N ASN A 144 5.59 -11.26 -5.12
CA ASN A 144 6.74 -11.83 -4.44
C ASN A 144 8.02 -11.93 -5.26
N LEU A 145 7.96 -11.80 -6.59
CA LEU A 145 9.13 -11.80 -7.45
C LEU A 145 9.99 -10.54 -7.28
N ASP A 146 11.31 -10.73 -7.35
CA ASP A 146 12.32 -9.66 -7.33
C ASP A 146 12.31 -8.87 -8.65
N GLU A 147 12.20 -9.58 -9.77
CA GLU A 147 12.07 -9.03 -11.12
C GLU A 147 10.71 -9.42 -11.70
N ARG A 148 10.01 -8.46 -12.28
CA ARG A 148 8.62 -8.60 -12.72
C ARG A 148 8.49 -8.18 -14.17
N ALA A 149 8.04 -9.11 -15.01
CA ALA A 149 7.75 -8.84 -16.41
C ALA A 149 6.51 -7.96 -16.55
N ASN A 150 6.61 -6.90 -17.34
CA ASN A 150 5.49 -6.05 -17.69
C ASN A 150 5.05 -6.35 -19.12
N LEU A 151 4.01 -7.16 -19.28
CA LEU A 151 3.54 -7.59 -20.60
C LEU A 151 3.09 -6.42 -21.49
N ILE A 152 2.59 -5.32 -20.91
CA ILE A 152 2.18 -4.13 -21.66
C ILE A 152 3.40 -3.48 -22.32
N GLU A 153 4.52 -3.39 -21.60
CA GLU A 153 5.78 -2.87 -22.12
C GLU A 153 6.47 -3.86 -23.07
N GLU A 154 6.49 -5.14 -22.72
CA GLU A 154 7.11 -6.21 -23.53
C GLU A 154 6.49 -6.31 -24.92
N LEU A 155 5.16 -6.21 -25.01
CA LEU A 155 4.42 -6.22 -26.27
C LEU A 155 4.31 -4.84 -26.94
N ASN A 156 4.91 -3.80 -26.34
CA ASN A 156 4.86 -2.41 -26.81
C ASN A 156 3.43 -1.96 -27.15
N LEU A 157 2.49 -2.18 -26.21
CA LEU A 157 1.08 -1.91 -26.43
C LEU A 157 0.77 -0.43 -26.22
N GLU A 158 0.07 0.15 -27.18
CA GLU A 158 -0.57 1.44 -26.98
C GLU A 158 -1.84 1.24 -26.16
N VAL A 159 -1.85 1.81 -24.95
CA VAL A 159 -2.96 1.72 -24.01
C VAL A 159 -3.26 3.08 -23.39
N VAL A 160 -4.55 3.33 -23.14
CA VAL A 160 -5.06 4.52 -22.48
C VAL A 160 -5.68 4.08 -21.16
N ALA A 161 -4.91 4.26 -20.07
CA ALA A 161 -5.37 3.93 -18.73
C ALA A 161 -6.50 4.87 -18.27
N ASP A 162 -7.44 4.32 -17.51
CA ASP A 162 -8.35 5.12 -16.71
C ASP A 162 -7.59 6.04 -15.76
N ALA A 163 -8.20 7.16 -15.39
CA ALA A 163 -7.70 7.96 -14.29
C ALA A 163 -7.61 7.09 -13.01
N PRO A 164 -6.48 7.13 -12.28
CA PRO A 164 -6.32 6.33 -11.08
C PRO A 164 -7.42 6.68 -10.07
N GLU A 165 -8.14 5.68 -9.56
CA GLU A 165 -8.98 5.89 -8.38
C GLU A 165 -8.05 6.33 -7.24
N LYS A 166 -8.37 7.46 -6.59
CA LYS A 166 -7.60 7.97 -5.46
C LYS A 166 -7.72 7.00 -4.29
N VAL A 167 -6.77 6.06 -4.17
CA VAL A 167 -6.63 5.26 -2.96
C VAL A 167 -6.06 6.16 -1.88
N GLU A 168 -6.90 6.56 -0.94
CA GLU A 168 -6.50 7.33 0.24
C GLU A 168 -5.49 6.49 1.03
N LYS A 169 -4.21 6.92 1.04
CA LYS A 169 -3.16 6.26 1.82
C LYS A 169 -3.43 6.47 3.31
N THR A 170 -4.23 5.60 3.92
CA THR A 170 -4.60 5.66 5.35
C THR A 170 -3.45 5.26 6.28
N LYS A 171 -2.38 4.63 5.77
CA LYS A 171 -1.23 4.16 6.56
C LYS A 171 -0.50 5.27 7.33
N THR A 172 -0.48 6.52 6.83
CA THR A 172 0.24 7.62 7.47
C THR A 172 -0.45 8.14 8.75
N ALA A 173 -1.79 8.12 8.79
CA ALA A 173 -2.54 8.67 9.92
C ALA A 173 -2.44 7.80 11.18
N VAL A 174 -2.45 6.48 11.01
CA VAL A 174 -2.41 5.52 12.14
C VAL A 174 -1.08 5.60 12.88
N VAL A 175 0.05 5.69 12.17
CA VAL A 175 1.38 5.82 12.78
C VAL A 175 1.48 7.11 13.61
N ILE A 176 0.94 8.23 13.12
CA ILE A 176 0.93 9.50 13.84
C ILE A 176 0.10 9.39 15.13
N VAL A 177 -1.07 8.76 15.08
CA VAL A 177 -1.94 8.59 16.26
C VAL A 177 -1.27 7.71 17.32
N VAL A 178 -0.62 6.61 16.91
CA VAL A 178 0.10 5.72 17.83
C VAL A 178 1.28 6.44 18.49
N VAL A 179 2.07 7.19 17.72
CA VAL A 179 3.19 7.99 18.27
C VAL A 179 2.68 9.05 19.23
N LEU A 180 1.60 9.77 18.90
CA LEU A 180 1.00 10.76 19.79
C LEU A 180 0.49 10.13 21.10
N ALA A 181 -0.16 8.97 21.03
CA ALA A 181 -0.65 8.25 22.21
C ALA A 181 0.50 7.85 23.16
N ILE A 182 1.62 7.36 22.61
CA ILE A 182 2.81 7.01 23.39
C ILE A 182 3.42 8.25 24.05
N CYS A 183 3.54 9.36 23.32
CA CYS A 183 4.06 10.63 23.85
C CYS A 183 3.19 11.17 25.00
N VAL A 184 1.86 11.14 24.84
CA VAL A 184 0.92 11.57 25.89
C VAL A 184 1.02 10.65 27.12
N GLY A 185 1.05 9.33 26.93
CA GLY A 185 1.21 8.37 28.02
C GLY A 185 2.50 8.59 28.82
N ALA A 186 3.62 8.80 28.13
CA ALA A 186 4.90 9.09 28.78
C ALA A 186 4.85 10.41 29.57
N SER A 187 4.22 11.45 29.02
CA SER A 187 4.08 12.77 29.65
C SER A 187 3.29 12.70 30.97
N VAL A 188 2.19 11.94 30.98
CA VAL A 188 1.35 11.73 32.17
C VAL A 188 2.12 10.95 33.25
N LEU A 189 2.87 9.91 32.86
CA LEU A 189 3.66 9.13 33.80
C LEU A 189 4.75 9.98 34.48
N ILE A 190 5.43 10.83 33.70
CA ILE A 190 6.44 11.76 34.21
C ILE A 190 5.82 12.75 35.21
N TYR A 191 4.65 13.31 34.89
CA TYR A 191 3.94 14.21 35.80
C TYR A 191 3.60 13.52 37.14
N MET A 192 3.08 12.29 37.10
CA MET A 192 2.75 11.52 38.29
C MET A 192 3.97 11.21 39.16
N VAL A 193 5.12 10.88 38.54
CA VAL A 193 6.38 10.66 39.26
C VAL A 193 6.90 11.96 39.88
N SER A 194 6.88 13.08 39.15
CA SER A 194 7.32 14.37 39.69
C SER A 194 6.50 14.84 40.89
N LYS A 195 5.22 14.51 40.92
CA LYS A 195 4.32 14.84 42.04
C LYS A 195 4.50 13.93 43.26
N SER A 196 5.09 12.75 43.08
CA SER A 196 5.37 11.83 44.20
C SER A 196 6.66 12.15 44.97
N GLU A 197 7.49 13.06 44.45
CA GLU A 197 8.72 13.54 45.11
C GLU A 197 8.53 14.86 45.88
N GLU A 198 7.34 15.48 45.82
CA GLU A 198 6.92 16.60 46.70
C GLU A 198 6.22 16.08 47.96
#